data_AF-U3GXD7-F1
#
_entry.id   AF-U3GXD7-F1
#
_cell.length_a   1.000
_cell.length_b   1.000
_cell.length_c   1.000
_cell.angle_alpha   90.00
_cell.angle_beta   90.00
_cell.angle_gamma   90.00
#
_symmetry.space_group_name_H-M   'P 1'
#
loop_
_entity.id
_entity.type
_entity.pdbx_description
1 polymer ?
#
loop_
_entity_poly.entity_id
_entity_poly.type
_entity_poly.pdbx_seq_one_letter_code
_entity_poly.pdbx_strand_id
1 'polypeptide(L)'
;MLPDKNDPRVGAIAAQLGVTRNYARQLFHEAGYSDGMLSTREVAHALGVSVPTVRNWLNAGRLQGTRLAGSQRWRVAPEEVERIKAL
;
A
#
# COMPACT_ATOMS: atom_id res chain seq x y z
N MET A 1 4.70 14.11 -9.42
CA MET A 1 4.12 13.11 -8.50
C MET A 1 5.19 12.06 -8.23
N LEU A 2 5.68 11.94 -6.99
CA LEU A 2 6.76 11.01 -6.63
C LEU A 2 6.19 9.59 -6.36
N PRO A 3 6.98 8.53 -6.62
CA PRO A 3 6.50 7.16 -6.61
C PRO A 3 6.27 6.57 -5.20
N ASP A 4 5.23 5.73 -5.03
CA ASP A 4 5.00 4.90 -3.84
C ASP A 4 6.24 4.08 -3.49
N LYS A 5 6.46 3.74 -2.21
CA LYS A 5 7.56 2.86 -1.77
C LYS A 5 7.59 1.50 -2.49
N ASN A 6 6.50 1.06 -3.11
CA ASN A 6 6.46 -0.17 -3.92
C ASN A 6 6.41 0.04 -5.42
N ASP A 7 6.46 1.27 -5.88
CA ASP A 7 6.51 1.60 -7.29
C ASP A 7 7.79 1.01 -7.92
N PRO A 8 7.69 0.34 -9.08
CA PRO A 8 8.84 -0.21 -9.77
C PRO A 8 9.92 0.85 -10.09
N ARG A 9 9.52 2.12 -10.25
CA ARG A 9 10.41 3.27 -10.46
C ARG A 9 11.31 3.58 -9.27
N VAL A 10 10.95 3.17 -8.04
CA VAL A 10 11.84 3.31 -6.87
C VAL A 10 13.15 2.56 -7.09
N GLY A 11 13.13 1.42 -7.79
CA GLY A 11 14.35 0.71 -8.16
C GLY A 11 15.23 1.51 -9.12
N ALA A 12 14.62 2.17 -10.10
CA ALA A 12 15.34 3.01 -11.05
C ALA A 12 15.92 4.27 -10.37
N ILE A 13 15.14 4.92 -9.50
CA ILE A 13 15.57 6.08 -8.71
C ILE A 13 16.70 5.67 -7.75
N ALA A 14 16.59 4.52 -7.09
CA ALA A 14 17.65 4.01 -6.23
C ALA A 14 18.96 3.82 -7.00
N ALA A 15 18.91 3.20 -8.18
CA ALA A 15 20.07 3.05 -9.05
C ALA A 15 20.65 4.39 -9.50
N GLN A 16 19.80 5.37 -9.82
CA GLN A 16 20.21 6.70 -10.27
C GLN A 16 20.85 7.55 -9.16
N LEU A 17 20.42 7.35 -7.91
CA LEU A 17 20.95 8.02 -6.72
C LEU A 17 22.14 7.26 -6.10
N GLY A 18 22.53 6.10 -6.64
CA GLY A 18 23.58 5.26 -6.07
C GLY A 18 23.24 4.65 -4.71
N VAL A 19 21.95 4.54 -4.39
CA VAL A 19 21.48 3.95 -3.12
C VAL A 19 20.85 2.59 -3.34
N THR A 20 20.78 1.79 -2.28
CA THR A 20 20.08 0.51 -2.38
C THR A 20 18.57 0.73 -2.54
N ARG A 21 17.89 -0.20 -3.24
CA ARG A 21 16.43 -0.19 -3.37
C ARG A 21 15.72 -0.18 -1.99
N ASN A 22 16.30 -0.85 -0.99
CA ASN A 22 15.76 -0.86 0.37
C ASN A 22 15.91 0.51 1.04
N TYR A 23 17.03 1.19 0.84
CA TYR A 23 17.25 2.53 1.37
C TYR A 23 16.29 3.54 0.75
N ALA A 24 16.11 3.53 -0.58
CA ALA A 24 15.12 4.38 -1.23
C ALA A 24 13.70 4.12 -0.68
N ARG A 25 13.32 2.84 -0.53
CA ARG A 25 12.06 2.43 0.11
C ARG A 25 11.86 3.02 1.49
N GLN A 26 12.90 2.97 2.30
CA GLN A 26 12.89 3.46 3.67
C GLN A 26 12.79 4.99 3.71
N LEU A 27 13.54 5.70 2.87
CA LEU A 27 13.44 7.15 2.72
C LEU A 27 12.03 7.60 2.33
N PHE A 28 11.39 6.94 1.35
CA PHE A 28 10.01 7.26 0.97
C PHE A 28 9.02 7.02 2.12
N HIS A 29 9.23 5.97 2.92
CA HIS A 29 8.42 5.71 4.11
C HIS A 29 8.62 6.76 5.21
N GLU A 30 9.87 7.10 5.52
CA GLU A 30 10.24 8.11 6.54
C GLU A 30 9.77 9.51 6.17
N ALA A 31 9.81 9.87 4.89
CA ALA A 31 9.29 11.13 4.38
C ALA A 31 7.74 11.14 4.23
N GLY A 32 7.04 10.10 4.69
CA GLY A 32 5.58 10.05 4.71
C GLY A 32 4.94 9.89 3.33
N TYR A 33 5.69 9.45 2.32
CA TYR A 33 5.18 9.23 0.97
C TYR A 33 4.46 7.88 0.86
N SER A 34 3.13 7.94 0.94
CA SER A 34 2.23 6.97 0.31
C SER A 34 1.54 7.64 -0.87
N ASP A 35 1.07 6.90 -1.87
CA ASP A 35 0.17 7.45 -2.91
C ASP A 35 -1.22 7.82 -2.35
N GLY A 36 -1.34 8.01 -1.04
CA GLY A 36 -2.57 8.08 -0.28
C GLY A 36 -3.17 6.71 0.04
N MET A 37 -2.79 5.63 -0.64
CA MET A 37 -3.44 4.32 -0.52
C MET A 37 -2.72 3.39 0.46
N LEU A 38 -3.50 2.59 1.18
CA LEU A 38 -3.03 1.61 2.13
C LEU A 38 -2.83 0.25 1.48
N SER A 39 -1.78 -0.46 1.89
CA SER A 39 -1.61 -1.88 1.62
C SER A 39 -2.51 -2.73 2.52
N THR A 40 -2.72 -4.00 2.15
CA THR A 40 -3.48 -4.96 3.00
C THR A 40 -2.96 -5.10 4.43
N ARG A 41 -1.66 -4.87 4.67
CA ARG A 41 -1.07 -4.93 6.01
C ARG A 41 -1.41 -3.67 6.82
N GLU A 42 -1.34 -2.50 6.20
CA GLU A 42 -1.72 -1.23 6.84
C GLU A 42 -3.21 -1.21 7.14
N VAL A 43 -4.05 -1.71 6.23
CA VAL A 43 -5.50 -1.89 6.47
C VAL A 43 -5.75 -2.85 7.63
N ALA A 44 -5.09 -4.01 7.64
CA ALA A 44 -5.24 -5.00 8.71
C ALA A 44 -4.90 -4.40 10.09
N HIS A 45 -3.79 -3.66 10.16
CA HIS A 45 -3.39 -2.93 11.34
C HIS A 45 -4.42 -1.87 11.74
N ALA A 46 -4.90 -1.05 10.80
CA ALA A 46 -5.86 0.02 11.04
C ALA A 46 -7.23 -0.48 11.51
N LEU A 47 -7.64 -1.68 11.08
CA LEU A 47 -8.93 -2.29 11.42
C LEU A 47 -8.82 -3.31 12.57
N GLY A 48 -7.62 -3.59 13.09
CA GLY A 48 -7.42 -4.58 14.14
C GLY A 48 -7.74 -6.02 13.72
N VAL A 49 -7.60 -6.35 12.44
CA VAL A 49 -7.92 -7.69 11.88
C VAL A 49 -6.70 -8.34 11.23
N SER A 50 -6.82 -9.62 10.87
CA SER A 50 -5.76 -10.33 10.16
C SER A 50 -5.65 -9.91 8.69
N VAL A 51 -4.44 -9.97 8.11
CA VAL A 51 -4.24 -9.74 6.66
C VAL A 51 -5.06 -10.71 5.78
N PRO A 52 -5.19 -12.01 6.11
CA PRO A 52 -6.11 -12.91 5.42
C PRO A 52 -7.56 -12.43 5.44
N THR A 53 -8.06 -11.90 6.56
CA THR A 53 -9.41 -11.33 6.67
C THR A 53 -9.60 -10.18 5.68
N VAL A 54 -8.64 -9.26 5.60
CA VAL A 54 -8.67 -8.14 4.65
C VAL A 54 -8.69 -8.64 3.21
N ARG A 55 -7.85 -9.63 2.86
CA ARG A 55 -7.84 -10.23 1.51
C ARG A 55 -9.18 -10.89 1.17
N ASN A 56 -9.77 -11.61 2.12
CA ASN A 56 -11.08 -12.24 1.93
C ASN A 56 -12.16 -11.18 1.67
N TRP A 57 -12.14 -10.06 2.40
CA TRP A 57 -13.08 -8.96 2.17
C TRP A 57 -12.90 -8.28 0.80
N LEU A 58 -11.65 -8.08 0.36
CA LEU A 58 -11.34 -7.53 -0.96
C LEU A 58 -11.82 -8.47 -2.07
N ASN A 59 -11.54 -9.76 -1.95
CA ASN A 59 -11.99 -10.76 -2.92
C ASN A 59 -13.51 -10.90 -2.94
N ALA A 60 -14.18 -10.74 -1.80
CA ALA A 60 -15.64 -10.78 -1.69
C ALA A 60 -16.32 -9.44 -2.02
N GLY A 61 -15.57 -8.38 -2.35
CA GLY A 61 -16.12 -7.05 -2.62
C GLY A 61 -16.69 -6.31 -1.40
N ARG A 62 -16.47 -6.82 -0.18
CA ARG A 62 -16.91 -6.17 1.08
C ARG A 62 -16.05 -4.97 1.44
N LEU A 63 -14.77 -5.03 1.07
CA LEU A 63 -13.81 -3.92 1.13
C LEU A 63 -13.44 -3.58 -0.31
N GLN A 64 -13.56 -2.32 -0.69
CA GLN A 64 -13.17 -1.84 -2.01
C GLN A 64 -11.65 -1.61 -2.08
N GLY A 65 -11.06 -1.92 -3.23
CA GLY A 65 -9.64 -1.70 -3.45
C GLY A 65 -9.23 -1.98 -4.88
N THR A 66 -8.05 -1.53 -5.24
CA THR A 66 -7.47 -1.71 -6.57
C THR A 66 -6.34 -2.72 -6.51
N ARG A 67 -6.36 -3.74 -7.36
CA ARG A 67 -5.19 -4.60 -7.58
C ARG A 67 -4.21 -3.88 -8.47
N LEU A 68 -2.94 -3.81 -8.05
CA LEU A 68 -1.88 -3.26 -8.87
C LEU A 68 -1.63 -4.20 -10.07
N ALA A 69 -1.65 -3.63 -11.28
CA ALA A 69 -1.47 -4.36 -12.52
C ALA A 69 -0.23 -5.26 -12.48
N GLY A 70 -0.38 -6.52 -12.93
CA GLY A 70 0.71 -7.50 -12.94
C GLY A 70 1.15 -7.99 -11.55
N SER A 71 0.40 -7.72 -10.48
CA SER A 71 0.76 -8.15 -9.12
C SER A 71 -0.42 -8.69 -8.31
N GLN A 72 -0.10 -9.42 -7.24
CA GLN A 72 -1.07 -9.88 -6.23
C GLN A 72 -1.31 -8.85 -5.11
N ARG A 73 -0.84 -7.62 -5.28
CA ARG A 73 -0.89 -6.59 -4.24
C ARG A 73 -2.13 -5.72 -4.43
N TRP A 74 -2.81 -5.46 -3.33
CA TRP A 74 -3.93 -4.54 -3.26
C TRP A 74 -3.52 -3.18 -2.71
N ARG A 75 -4.26 -2.16 -3.12
CA ARG A 75 -4.28 -0.80 -2.60
C ARG A 75 -5.71 -0.43 -2.22
N VAL A 76 -5.87 0.16 -1.05
CA VAL A 76 -7.17 0.53 -0.47
C VAL A 76 -7.12 2.00 -0.12
N ALA A 77 -8.13 2.77 -0.52
CA ALA A 77 -8.21 4.18 -0.19
C ALA A 77 -8.47 4.39 1.31
N PRO A 78 -7.91 5.42 1.97
CA PRO A 78 -8.18 5.70 3.38
C PRO A 78 -9.66 5.84 3.71
N GLU A 79 -10.42 6.49 2.83
CA GLU A 79 -11.86 6.74 2.99
C GLU A 79 -12.64 5.43 3.10
N GLU A 80 -12.19 4.40 2.37
CA GLU A 80 -12.79 3.08 2.41
C GLU A 80 -12.50 2.34 3.72
N VAL A 81 -11.32 2.57 4.32
CA VAL A 81 -10.99 2.05 5.65
C VAL A 81 -11.87 2.71 6.71
N GLU A 82 -12.04 4.04 6.63
CA GLU A 82 -12.92 4.77 7.54
C GLU A 82 -14.39 4.35 7.39
N ARG A 83 -14.86 4.06 6.16
CA ARG A 83 -16.19 3.48 5.93
C ARG A 83 -16.41 2.20 6.71
N ILE A 84 -15.42 1.30 6.73
CA ILE A 84 -15.52 0.04 7.47
C ILE A 84 -15.49 0.25 8.99
N LYS A 85 -14.72 1.21 9.50
CA LYS A 85 -14.71 1.54 10.94
C LYS A 85 -16.03 2.09 11.45
N ALA A 86 -16.81 2.72 10.58
CA ALA A 86 -18.09 3.33 10.91
C ALA A 86 -19.28 2.35 10.87
N LEU A 87 -19.06 1.08 10.52
CA LEU A 87 -20.06 0.01 10.55
C LEU A 87 -20.11 -0.67 11.92
#